data_AF-W1NAM3-F1
#
_entry.id   AF-W1NAM3-F1
#
_cell.length_a   1.000
_cell.length_b   1.000
_cell.length_c   1.000
_cell.angle_alpha   90.00
_cell.angle_beta   90.00
_cell.angle_gamma   90.00
#
_symmetry.space_group_name_H-M   'P 1'
#
loop_
_entity.id
_entity.type
_entity.pdbx_description
1 polymer ?
#
loop_
_entity_poly.entity_id
_entity_poly.type
_entity_poly.pdbx_seq_one_letter_code
_entity_poly.pdbx_strand_id
1 'polypeptide(L)'
;MSREATMSPDYRLQNEHVQNDRWQDFIAAPVRCVAMNWIVEILDGVADDEATLAAVAYHPRFQQRLTERLMQRHGLTAPAALPPLAEEDQVILQLAPEHAGELVHYCGMICHATTFVREIRAPRVVALKQHFGTAAFLTALAHHQLALPYPPQTVDDALSDTFANTLHQEGLACVASWLAQQSDEMGAWLRLGIAADPMIDSQEISPQIREQGVAIVRCAATAVLNHHREAMP
;
A
#
# COMPACT_ATOMS: atom_id res chain seq x y z
N MET A 1 -4.42 -39.04 24.11
CA MET A 1 -5.65 -38.37 23.64
C MET A 1 -5.28 -36.98 23.16
N SER A 2 -4.84 -36.88 21.91
CA SER A 2 -4.51 -35.60 21.26
C SER A 2 -5.66 -35.25 20.33
N ARG A 3 -6.31 -34.11 20.57
CA ARG A 3 -7.38 -33.58 19.72
C ARG A 3 -6.74 -32.85 18.55
N GLU A 4 -6.84 -33.43 17.36
CA GLU A 4 -6.69 -32.70 16.10
C GLU A 4 -7.83 -31.69 16.00
N ALA A 5 -7.49 -30.41 15.87
CA ALA A 5 -8.45 -29.36 15.58
C ALA A 5 -8.79 -29.42 14.08
N THR A 6 -9.87 -30.13 13.74
CA THR A 6 -10.42 -30.14 12.38
C THR A 6 -11.07 -28.79 12.11
N MET A 7 -10.38 -27.94 11.34
CA MET A 7 -10.90 -26.65 10.85
C MET A 7 -12.06 -26.91 9.88
N SER A 8 -13.21 -26.25 10.12
CA SER A 8 -14.48 -26.53 9.43
C SER A 8 -14.43 -26.16 7.92
N PRO A 9 -14.94 -27.00 7.01
CA PRO A 9 -14.91 -26.76 5.56
C PRO A 9 -15.60 -25.47 5.10
N ASP A 10 -16.62 -25.01 5.82
CA ASP A 10 -17.39 -23.80 5.47
C ASP A 10 -16.57 -22.51 5.56
N TYR A 11 -15.56 -22.46 6.43
CA TYR A 11 -14.68 -21.30 6.57
C TYR A 11 -13.75 -21.12 5.36
N ARG A 12 -13.43 -22.22 4.67
CA ARG A 12 -12.54 -22.22 3.50
C ARG A 12 -13.27 -21.68 2.25
N LEU A 13 -14.55 -22.03 2.08
CA LEU A 13 -15.36 -21.61 0.94
C LEU A 13 -15.79 -20.13 1.00
N GLN A 14 -15.98 -19.57 2.20
CA GLN A 14 -16.31 -18.15 2.37
C GLN A 14 -15.12 -17.22 2.12
N ASN A 15 -13.91 -17.63 2.51
CA ASN A 15 -12.71 -16.86 2.20
C ASN A 15 -12.34 -16.94 0.71
N GLU A 16 -12.50 -18.08 0.05
CA GLU A 16 -12.24 -18.21 -1.40
C GLU A 16 -13.16 -17.30 -2.25
N HIS A 17 -14.41 -17.07 -1.86
CA HIS A 17 -15.34 -16.19 -2.60
C HIS A 17 -14.94 -14.71 -2.53
N VAL A 18 -14.66 -14.18 -1.32
CA VAL A 18 -14.33 -12.76 -1.13
C VAL A 18 -12.98 -12.39 -1.79
N GLN A 19 -12.08 -13.36 -1.98
CA GLN A 19 -10.76 -13.16 -2.59
C GLN A 19 -10.80 -13.21 -4.12
N ASN A 20 -11.64 -14.10 -4.67
CA ASN A 20 -11.90 -14.09 -6.11
C ASN A 20 -12.47 -12.73 -6.51
N ASP A 21 -13.28 -12.09 -5.67
CA ASP A 21 -13.85 -10.78 -5.98
C ASP A 21 -12.79 -9.68 -6.20
N ARG A 22 -11.74 -9.58 -5.38
CA ARG A 22 -10.76 -8.47 -5.47
C ARG A 22 -9.87 -8.57 -6.72
N TRP A 23 -9.37 -9.76 -7.01
CA TRP A 23 -8.57 -9.99 -8.20
C TRP A 23 -9.43 -9.84 -9.47
N GLN A 24 -10.68 -10.32 -9.45
CA GLN A 24 -11.61 -10.13 -10.56
C GLN A 24 -12.01 -8.66 -10.73
N ASP A 25 -12.16 -7.90 -9.65
CA ASP A 25 -12.42 -6.46 -9.70
C ASP A 25 -11.27 -5.71 -10.38
N PHE A 26 -10.02 -6.07 -10.05
CA PHE A 26 -8.84 -5.53 -10.74
C PHE A 26 -8.84 -5.90 -12.23
N ILE A 27 -9.12 -7.16 -12.59
CA ILE A 27 -9.21 -7.56 -14.01
C ILE A 27 -10.32 -6.79 -14.74
N ALA A 28 -11.47 -6.59 -14.10
CA ALA A 28 -12.62 -5.93 -14.70
C ALA A 28 -12.44 -4.41 -14.87
N ALA A 29 -11.70 -3.76 -13.96
CA ALA A 29 -11.51 -2.32 -13.93
C ALA A 29 -10.11 -1.90 -13.45
N PRO A 30 -9.03 -2.27 -14.16
CA PRO A 30 -7.65 -2.06 -13.70
C PRO A 30 -7.26 -0.57 -13.64
N VAL A 31 -7.96 0.28 -14.39
CA VAL A 31 -7.76 1.73 -14.41
C VAL A 31 -8.03 2.35 -13.03
N ARG A 32 -8.86 1.70 -12.20
CA ARG A 32 -9.11 2.17 -10.82
C ARG A 32 -7.87 2.08 -9.92
N CYS A 33 -6.92 1.23 -10.28
CA CYS A 33 -5.65 1.06 -9.57
C CYS A 33 -4.53 1.90 -10.18
N VAL A 34 -4.83 2.80 -11.14
CA VAL A 34 -3.85 3.66 -11.81
C VAL A 34 -3.98 5.09 -11.27
N ALA A 35 -2.85 5.69 -10.90
CA ALA A 35 -2.79 7.05 -10.40
C ALA A 35 -3.25 8.06 -11.47
N MET A 36 -3.95 9.10 -11.01
CA MET A 36 -4.66 10.03 -11.90
C MET A 36 -3.72 10.74 -12.89
N ASN A 37 -2.47 11.02 -12.51
CA ASN A 37 -1.48 11.64 -13.39
C ASN A 37 -1.27 10.85 -14.70
N TRP A 38 -1.20 9.51 -14.62
CA TRP A 38 -1.07 8.64 -15.80
C TRP A 38 -2.33 8.64 -16.66
N ILE A 39 -3.50 8.71 -16.02
CA ILE A 39 -4.79 8.76 -16.72
C ILE A 39 -4.92 10.09 -17.47
N VAL A 40 -4.59 11.21 -16.84
CA VAL A 40 -4.58 12.54 -17.45
C VAL A 40 -3.64 12.59 -18.65
N GLU A 41 -2.44 12.00 -18.54
CA GLU A 41 -1.47 11.94 -19.63
C GLU A 41 -1.98 11.17 -20.86
N ILE A 42 -2.87 10.19 -20.68
CA ILE A 42 -3.49 9.39 -21.76
C ILE A 42 -4.79 10.02 -22.29
N LEU A 43 -5.43 10.86 -21.47
CA LEU A 43 -6.59 11.68 -21.82
C LEU A 43 -6.20 13.06 -22.34
N ASP A 44 -4.92 13.31 -22.65
CA ASP A 44 -4.42 14.60 -23.11
C ASP A 44 -5.33 15.24 -24.18
N GLY A 45 -5.75 16.48 -23.92
CA GLY A 45 -6.67 17.25 -24.76
C GLY A 45 -8.15 16.85 -24.71
N VAL A 46 -8.59 15.96 -23.81
CA VAL A 46 -10.01 15.56 -23.67
C VAL A 46 -10.82 16.55 -22.82
N ALA A 47 -10.22 17.07 -21.75
CA ALA A 47 -10.80 18.09 -20.88
C ALA A 47 -9.69 18.79 -20.07
N ASP A 48 -9.91 20.06 -19.71
CA ASP A 48 -8.97 20.83 -18.88
C ASP A 48 -9.33 20.77 -17.38
N ASP A 49 -10.53 20.29 -17.03
CA ASP A 49 -10.99 20.22 -15.64
C ASP A 49 -10.84 18.82 -15.02
N GLU A 50 -10.26 18.79 -13.82
CA GLU A 50 -9.94 17.56 -13.09
C GLU A 50 -11.20 16.73 -12.76
N ALA A 51 -12.34 17.38 -12.49
CA ALA A 51 -13.59 16.70 -12.17
C ALA A 51 -14.13 15.88 -13.35
N THR A 52 -14.08 16.43 -14.57
CA THR A 52 -14.47 15.71 -15.79
C THR A 52 -13.49 14.61 -16.12
N LEU A 53 -12.18 14.84 -15.96
CA LEU A 53 -11.16 13.81 -16.16
C LEU A 53 -11.37 12.63 -15.20
N ALA A 54 -11.62 12.89 -13.92
CA ALA A 54 -11.97 11.86 -12.95
C ALA A 54 -13.28 11.15 -13.32
N ALA A 55 -14.32 11.88 -13.72
CA ALA A 55 -15.58 11.29 -14.15
C ALA A 55 -15.39 10.34 -15.34
N VAL A 56 -14.59 10.72 -16.34
CA VAL A 56 -14.23 9.86 -17.48
C VAL A 56 -13.41 8.65 -17.03
N ALA A 57 -12.43 8.85 -16.15
CA ALA A 57 -11.53 7.81 -15.64
C ALA A 57 -12.29 6.68 -14.93
N TYR A 58 -13.31 7.01 -14.14
CA TYR A 58 -14.06 6.03 -13.34
C TYR A 58 -15.33 5.52 -14.03
N HIS A 59 -15.76 6.11 -15.15
CA HIS A 59 -16.98 5.69 -15.83
C HIS A 59 -16.81 4.30 -16.47
N PRO A 60 -17.71 3.33 -16.20
CA PRO A 60 -17.60 1.94 -16.67
C PRO A 60 -17.41 1.82 -18.19
N ARG A 61 -18.14 2.64 -18.96
CA ARG A 61 -18.07 2.66 -20.43
C ARG A 61 -16.67 2.92 -20.99
N PHE A 62 -15.80 3.60 -20.25
CA PHE A 62 -14.46 3.97 -20.73
C PHE A 62 -13.36 3.03 -20.24
N GLN A 63 -13.64 2.14 -19.27
CA GLN A 63 -12.65 1.25 -18.66
C GLN A 63 -11.85 0.48 -19.71
N GLN A 64 -12.52 -0.28 -20.58
CA GLN A 64 -11.84 -1.06 -21.61
C GLN A 64 -10.91 -0.22 -22.50
N ARG A 65 -11.39 0.94 -22.99
CA ARG A 65 -10.61 1.80 -23.89
C ARG A 65 -9.42 2.44 -23.17
N LEU A 66 -9.58 2.80 -21.89
CA LEU A 66 -8.51 3.33 -21.06
C LEU A 66 -7.46 2.25 -20.78
N THR A 67 -7.88 1.03 -20.45
CA THR A 67 -6.99 -0.13 -20.28
C THR A 67 -6.18 -0.40 -21.54
N GLU A 68 -6.82 -0.44 -22.71
CA GLU A 68 -6.12 -0.65 -23.99
C GLU A 68 -5.08 0.45 -24.27
N ARG A 69 -5.39 1.71 -23.97
CA ARG A 69 -4.44 2.82 -24.13
C ARG A 69 -3.26 2.74 -23.15
N LEU A 70 -3.52 2.41 -21.88
CA LEU A 70 -2.49 2.19 -20.87
C LEU A 70 -1.54 1.07 -21.30
N MET A 71 -2.10 -0.06 -21.75
CA MET A 71 -1.33 -1.18 -22.26
C MET A 71 -0.45 -0.79 -23.45
N GLN A 72 -1.00 -0.06 -24.42
CA GLN A 72 -0.23 0.39 -25.59
C GLN A 72 0.87 1.38 -25.23
N ARG A 73 0.59 2.33 -24.32
CA ARG A 73 1.55 3.38 -23.94
C ARG A 73 2.69 2.84 -23.09
N HIS A 74 2.39 1.97 -22.13
CA HIS A 74 3.36 1.48 -21.14
C HIS A 74 3.83 0.04 -21.40
N GLY A 75 3.41 -0.58 -22.50
CA GLY A 75 3.80 -1.96 -22.84
C GLY A 75 3.28 -3.00 -21.85
N LEU A 76 2.10 -2.78 -21.27
CA LEU A 76 1.57 -3.64 -20.19
C LEU A 76 0.96 -4.92 -20.74
N THR A 77 1.18 -6.01 -20.01
CA THR A 77 0.45 -7.27 -20.21
C THR A 77 -1.03 -7.08 -19.87
N ALA A 78 -1.91 -7.72 -20.66
CA ALA A 78 -3.35 -7.68 -20.41
C ALA A 78 -3.68 -8.19 -19.00
N PRO A 79 -4.57 -7.54 -18.23
CA PRO A 79 -4.89 -7.92 -16.85
C PRO A 79 -5.29 -9.40 -16.69
N ALA A 80 -6.10 -9.90 -17.62
CA ALA A 80 -6.55 -11.30 -17.62
C ALA A 80 -5.44 -12.33 -17.90
N ALA A 81 -4.26 -11.89 -18.37
CA ALA A 81 -3.10 -12.74 -18.62
C ALA A 81 -2.01 -12.61 -17.54
N LEU A 82 -2.22 -11.76 -16.52
CA LEU A 82 -1.29 -11.60 -15.42
C LEU A 82 -1.34 -12.81 -14.47
N PRO A 83 -0.22 -13.22 -13.88
CA PRO A 83 -0.26 -14.11 -12.73
C PRO A 83 -0.98 -13.41 -11.57
N PRO A 84 -1.88 -14.11 -10.85
CA PRO A 84 -2.56 -13.51 -9.71
C PRO A 84 -1.57 -13.20 -8.59
N LEU A 85 -1.81 -12.10 -7.86
CA LEU A 85 -1.11 -11.83 -6.61
C LEU A 85 -1.41 -12.94 -5.60
N ALA A 86 -0.42 -13.20 -4.73
CA ALA A 86 -0.66 -14.00 -3.54
C ALA A 86 -1.84 -13.40 -2.75
N GLU A 87 -2.66 -14.27 -2.17
CA GLU A 87 -3.91 -13.88 -1.49
C GLU A 87 -3.70 -12.77 -0.45
N GLU A 88 -2.61 -12.89 0.31
CA GLU A 88 -2.21 -11.96 1.36
C GLU A 88 -1.87 -10.56 0.83
N ASP A 89 -1.50 -10.44 -0.46
CA ASP A 89 -1.13 -9.19 -1.12
C ASP A 89 -2.31 -8.53 -1.85
N GLN A 90 -3.41 -9.24 -2.09
CA GLN A 90 -4.58 -8.68 -2.79
C GLN A 90 -5.25 -7.54 -2.03
N VAL A 91 -4.99 -7.43 -0.72
CA VAL A 91 -5.44 -6.27 0.07
C VAL A 91 -4.92 -4.95 -0.51
N ILE A 92 -3.73 -4.96 -1.11
CA ILE A 92 -3.07 -3.79 -1.68
C ILE A 92 -3.80 -3.29 -2.93
N LEU A 93 -4.46 -4.17 -3.68
CA LEU A 93 -5.24 -3.80 -4.87
C LEU A 93 -6.50 -2.99 -4.55
N GLN A 94 -6.95 -3.02 -3.28
CA GLN A 94 -8.08 -2.20 -2.83
C GLN A 94 -7.67 -0.78 -2.45
N LEU A 95 -6.37 -0.52 -2.28
CA LEU A 95 -5.90 0.83 -2.02
C LEU A 95 -6.06 1.66 -3.28
N ALA A 96 -6.74 2.79 -3.13
CA ALA A 96 -6.77 3.78 -4.19
C ALA A 96 -5.35 4.37 -4.36
N PRO A 97 -4.89 4.64 -5.59
CA PRO A 97 -3.52 5.08 -5.86
C PRO A 97 -3.09 6.34 -5.08
N GLU A 98 -4.03 7.22 -4.76
CA GLU A 98 -3.77 8.42 -3.97
C GLU A 98 -3.34 8.11 -2.53
N HIS A 99 -3.50 6.86 -2.06
CA HIS A 99 -3.09 6.40 -0.74
C HIS A 99 -1.66 5.81 -0.74
N ALA A 100 -0.95 5.84 -1.87
CA ALA A 100 0.43 5.32 -1.97
C ALA A 100 1.38 5.97 -0.94
N GLY A 101 1.28 7.30 -0.78
CA GLY A 101 2.08 8.03 0.21
C GLY A 101 1.75 7.63 1.65
N GLU A 102 0.48 7.37 1.96
CA GLU A 102 0.07 6.87 3.27
C GLU A 102 0.57 5.45 3.52
N LEU A 103 0.53 4.57 2.52
CA LEU A 103 1.09 3.23 2.62
C LEU A 103 2.59 3.29 3.00
N VAL A 104 3.36 4.11 2.29
CA VAL A 104 4.78 4.35 2.57
C VAL A 104 4.98 4.87 3.99
N HIS A 105 4.19 5.88 4.39
CA HIS A 105 4.25 6.46 5.74
C HIS A 105 3.99 5.43 6.84
N TYR A 106 2.94 4.62 6.69
CA TYR A 106 2.61 3.56 7.65
C TYR A 106 3.70 2.49 7.72
N CYS A 107 4.27 2.09 6.58
CA CYS A 107 5.41 1.16 6.54
C CYS A 107 6.59 1.70 7.36
N GLY A 108 7.00 2.95 7.12
CA GLY A 108 8.08 3.60 7.87
C GLY A 108 7.80 3.65 9.37
N MET A 109 6.59 4.03 9.75
CA MET A 109 6.15 4.07 11.14
C MET A 109 6.22 2.69 11.82
N ILE A 110 5.83 1.63 11.13
CA ILE A 110 5.93 0.26 11.64
C ILE A 110 7.39 -0.17 11.79
N CYS A 111 8.26 0.11 10.80
CA CYS A 111 9.69 -0.19 10.87
C CYS A 111 10.34 0.37 12.14
N HIS A 112 9.94 1.58 12.55
CA HIS A 112 10.48 2.28 13.70
C HIS A 112 9.62 2.21 14.96
N ALA A 113 8.66 1.29 15.04
CA ALA A 113 7.70 1.25 16.14
C ALA A 113 8.34 1.13 17.54
N THR A 114 9.55 0.56 17.66
CA THR A 114 10.32 0.51 18.90
C THR A 114 10.65 1.89 19.49
N THR A 115 10.77 2.92 18.65
CA THR A 115 10.92 4.33 19.05
C THR A 115 9.67 4.82 19.79
N PHE A 116 8.48 4.39 19.36
CA PHE A 116 7.21 4.89 19.88
C PHE A 116 6.73 4.14 21.12
N VAL A 117 6.94 2.81 21.19
CA VAL A 117 6.47 1.95 22.30
C VAL A 117 7.04 2.36 23.67
N ARG A 118 8.24 2.94 23.69
CA ARG A 118 8.95 3.26 24.93
C ARG A 118 8.51 4.58 25.58
N GLU A 119 7.78 5.42 24.86
CA GLU A 119 7.36 6.73 25.39
C GLU A 119 6.00 6.64 26.08
N ILE A 120 6.00 6.86 27.40
CA ILE A 120 4.80 6.79 28.24
C ILE A 120 4.35 8.16 28.75
N ARG A 121 5.15 9.22 28.55
CA ARG A 121 4.82 10.56 29.03
C ARG A 121 3.79 11.19 28.09
N ALA A 122 2.60 11.44 28.63
CA ALA A 122 1.44 11.92 27.87
C ALA A 122 1.74 13.14 26.96
N PRO A 123 2.48 14.20 27.38
CA PRO A 123 2.76 15.34 26.50
C PRO A 123 3.57 14.96 25.26
N ARG A 124 4.52 14.02 25.40
CA ARG A 124 5.38 13.55 24.32
C ARG A 124 4.62 12.63 23.37
N VAL A 125 3.79 11.73 23.90
CA VAL A 125 2.90 10.89 23.10
C VAL A 125 1.92 11.75 22.28
N VAL A 126 1.38 12.82 22.86
CA VAL A 126 0.51 13.76 22.14
C VAL A 126 1.27 14.45 21.01
N ALA A 127 2.50 14.93 21.25
CA ALA A 127 3.32 15.54 20.22
C ALA A 127 3.62 14.57 19.05
N LEU A 128 3.99 13.32 19.35
CA LEU A 128 4.25 12.29 18.34
C LEU A 128 2.99 11.99 17.51
N LYS A 129 1.82 11.86 18.15
CA LYS A 129 0.54 11.64 17.46
C LYS A 129 0.13 12.81 16.58
N GLN A 130 0.40 14.04 17.01
CA GLN A 130 0.13 15.24 16.21
C GLN A 130 1.06 15.34 15.01
N HIS A 131 2.33 14.98 15.18
CA HIS A 131 3.34 15.06 14.13
C HIS A 131 3.17 13.96 13.07
N PHE A 132 2.95 12.70 13.48
CA PHE A 132 2.89 11.55 12.56
C PHE A 132 1.47 11.12 12.17
N GLY A 133 0.45 11.74 12.75
CA GLY A 133 -0.93 11.28 12.62
C GLY A 133 -1.26 10.19 13.64
N THR A 134 -2.44 10.33 14.26
CA THR A 134 -2.86 9.44 15.35
C THR A 134 -3.05 7.99 14.88
N ALA A 135 -3.64 7.79 13.71
CA ALA A 135 -3.92 6.45 13.17
C ALA A 135 -2.62 5.68 12.84
N ALA A 136 -1.67 6.33 12.17
CA ALA A 136 -0.36 5.74 11.87
C ALA A 136 0.42 5.40 13.15
N PHE A 137 0.42 6.30 14.13
CA PHE A 137 1.06 6.08 15.43
C PHE A 137 0.45 4.87 16.17
N LEU A 138 -0.88 4.78 16.24
CA LEU A 138 -1.56 3.66 16.89
C LEU A 138 -1.30 2.34 16.16
N THR A 139 -1.24 2.36 14.83
CA THR A 139 -0.88 1.19 14.02
C THR A 139 0.53 0.71 14.32
N ALA A 140 1.51 1.62 14.36
CA ALA A 140 2.88 1.27 14.72
C ALA A 140 2.96 0.59 16.10
N LEU A 141 2.24 1.09 17.11
CA LEU A 141 2.18 0.46 18.42
C LEU A 141 1.56 -0.95 18.39
N ALA A 142 0.46 -1.12 17.66
CA ALA A 142 -0.23 -2.40 17.55
C ALA A 142 0.61 -3.48 16.83
N HIS A 143 1.55 -3.05 15.99
CA HIS A 143 2.38 -3.92 15.15
C HIS A 143 3.88 -3.81 15.45
N HIS A 144 4.25 -3.36 16.65
CA HIS A 144 5.65 -3.18 17.05
C HIS A 144 6.51 -4.45 17.00
N GLN A 145 5.91 -5.63 16.99
CA GLN A 145 6.59 -6.90 16.76
C GLN A 145 7.18 -7.05 15.36
N LEU A 146 6.71 -6.25 14.39
CA LEU A 146 7.25 -6.14 13.03
C LEU A 146 8.30 -5.01 12.91
N ALA A 147 8.65 -4.36 14.02
CA ALA A 147 9.65 -3.31 13.99
C ALA A 147 11.02 -3.89 13.65
N LEU A 148 11.75 -3.13 12.84
CA LEU A 148 13.13 -3.47 12.50
C LEU A 148 14.02 -3.22 13.73
N PRO A 149 15.14 -3.93 13.86
CA PRO A 149 16.03 -3.85 15.03
C PRO A 149 16.87 -2.56 15.06
N TYR A 150 16.25 -1.43 14.75
CA TYR A 150 16.87 -0.11 14.81
C TYR A 150 17.00 0.39 16.25
N PRO A 151 18.05 1.18 16.55
CA PRO A 151 18.15 1.83 17.85
C PRO A 151 16.98 2.81 18.01
N PRO A 152 16.27 2.77 19.14
CA PRO A 152 15.16 3.68 19.39
C PRO A 152 15.68 5.11 19.48
N GLN A 153 14.96 6.03 18.84
CA GLN A 153 15.30 7.46 18.85
C GLN A 153 14.76 8.14 20.11
N THR A 154 15.35 9.27 20.50
CA THR A 154 14.71 10.13 21.49
C THR A 154 13.47 10.79 20.87
N VAL A 155 12.54 11.29 21.69
CA VAL A 155 11.36 11.98 21.16
C VAL A 155 11.73 13.24 20.39
N ASP A 156 12.77 13.96 20.83
CA ASP A 156 13.20 15.19 20.17
C ASP A 156 13.80 14.86 18.79
N ASP A 157 14.58 13.78 18.68
CA ASP A 157 15.07 13.27 17.39
C ASP A 157 13.92 12.75 16.51
N ALA A 158 12.96 12.06 17.12
CA ALA A 158 11.80 11.51 16.42
C ALA A 158 10.84 12.60 15.92
N LEU A 159 10.92 13.84 16.40
CA LEU A 159 10.11 14.96 15.89
C LEU A 159 10.86 15.80 14.84
N SER A 160 12.06 15.35 14.41
CA SER A 160 12.87 16.05 13.42
C SER A 160 12.47 15.69 11.98
N ASP A 161 12.64 16.65 11.07
CA ASP A 161 12.44 16.43 9.63
C ASP A 161 13.39 15.34 9.08
N THR A 162 14.58 15.20 9.68
CA THR A 162 15.53 14.14 9.32
C THR A 162 14.95 12.77 9.61
N PHE A 163 14.31 12.59 10.75
CA PHE A 163 13.67 11.32 11.09
C PHE A 163 12.43 11.06 10.23
N ALA A 164 11.64 12.10 9.90
CA ALA A 164 10.55 11.96 8.93
C ALA A 164 11.05 11.47 7.56
N ASN A 165 12.19 11.98 7.08
CA ASN A 165 12.80 11.48 5.85
C ASN A 165 13.30 10.03 5.99
N THR A 166 13.87 9.64 7.13
CA THR A 166 14.23 8.25 7.41
C THR A 166 13.02 7.33 7.34
N LEU A 167 11.92 7.67 8.00
CA LEU A 167 10.67 6.89 7.93
C LEU A 167 10.20 6.74 6.49
N HIS A 168 10.25 7.80 5.70
CA HIS A 168 9.85 7.76 4.30
C HIS A 168 10.72 6.82 3.47
N GLN A 169 12.06 6.91 3.57
CA GLN A 169 12.96 6.00 2.84
C GLN A 169 12.76 4.53 3.26
N GLU A 170 12.63 4.26 4.56
CA GLU A 170 12.39 2.90 5.05
C GLU A 170 11.02 2.36 4.59
N GLY A 171 10.02 3.23 4.53
CA GLY A 171 8.71 2.93 3.97
C GLY A 171 8.78 2.57 2.48
N LEU A 172 9.49 3.38 1.70
CA LEU A 172 9.73 3.11 0.27
C LEU A 172 10.47 1.79 0.09
N ALA A 173 11.48 1.51 0.90
CA ALA A 173 12.26 0.27 0.83
C ALA A 173 11.41 -0.97 1.16
N CYS A 174 10.44 -0.86 2.09
CA CYS A 174 9.45 -1.92 2.32
C CYS A 174 8.58 -2.19 1.09
N VAL A 175 8.05 -1.12 0.47
CA VAL A 175 7.26 -1.23 -0.77
C VAL A 175 8.10 -1.80 -1.90
N ALA A 176 9.36 -1.37 -2.04
CA ALA A 176 10.31 -1.90 -3.02
C ALA A 176 10.58 -3.39 -2.80
N SER A 177 10.77 -3.82 -1.55
CA SER A 177 10.96 -5.23 -1.20
C SER A 177 9.75 -6.09 -1.52
N TRP A 178 8.55 -5.55 -1.35
CA TRP A 178 7.31 -6.22 -1.76
C TRP A 178 7.15 -6.29 -3.28
N LEU A 179 7.42 -5.19 -3.96
CA LEU A 179 7.36 -5.10 -5.42
C LEU A 179 8.34 -6.07 -6.10
N ALA A 180 9.52 -6.27 -5.51
CA ALA A 180 10.53 -7.21 -6.00
C ALA A 180 10.12 -8.69 -5.92
N GLN A 181 9.03 -9.03 -5.21
CA GLN A 181 8.46 -10.38 -5.19
C GLN A 181 7.38 -10.60 -6.26
N GLN A 182 6.96 -9.54 -6.95
CA GLN A 182 5.95 -9.62 -7.98
C GLN A 182 6.59 -10.02 -9.32
N SER A 183 5.79 -10.56 -10.24
CA SER A 183 6.26 -10.73 -11.61
C SER A 183 6.51 -9.36 -12.26
N ASP A 184 7.40 -9.30 -13.25
CA ASP A 184 7.71 -8.05 -13.94
C ASP A 184 6.46 -7.42 -14.56
N GLU A 185 5.55 -8.25 -15.09
CA GLU A 185 4.30 -7.80 -15.70
C GLU A 185 3.34 -7.17 -14.67
N MET A 186 3.23 -7.77 -13.48
CA MET A 186 2.42 -7.20 -12.41
C MET A 186 3.08 -5.94 -11.82
N GLY A 187 4.40 -5.98 -11.66
CA GLY A 187 5.19 -4.84 -11.20
C GLY A 187 5.04 -3.62 -12.11
N ALA A 188 4.87 -3.81 -13.43
CA ALA A 188 4.60 -2.73 -14.36
C ALA A 188 3.24 -2.05 -14.10
N TRP A 189 2.20 -2.83 -13.81
CA TRP A 189 0.89 -2.29 -13.41
C TRP A 189 0.94 -1.55 -12.07
N LEU A 190 1.62 -2.13 -11.07
CA LEU A 190 1.72 -1.53 -9.74
C LEU A 190 2.46 -0.18 -9.75
N ARG A 191 3.46 -0.03 -10.64
CA ARG A 191 4.18 1.25 -10.86
C ARG A 191 3.33 2.34 -11.50
N LEU A 192 2.17 2.01 -12.06
CA LEU A 192 1.21 3.02 -12.50
C LEU A 192 0.26 3.45 -11.38
N GLY A 193 0.36 2.84 -10.20
CA GLY A 193 -0.57 3.07 -9.09
C GLY A 193 0.14 3.17 -7.74
N ILE A 194 -0.08 2.17 -6.89
CA ILE A 194 0.39 2.20 -5.49
C ILE A 194 1.92 2.23 -5.35
N ALA A 195 2.67 1.86 -6.38
CA ALA A 195 4.12 1.91 -6.44
C ALA A 195 4.62 2.94 -7.48
N ALA A 196 3.85 4.01 -7.72
CA ALA A 196 4.20 5.04 -8.70
C ALA A 196 5.31 6.00 -8.28
N ASP A 197 5.76 5.95 -7.02
CA ASP A 197 6.88 6.77 -6.56
C ASP A 197 8.18 6.32 -7.27
N PRO A 198 8.83 7.20 -8.07
CA PRO A 198 10.02 6.83 -8.81
C PRO A 198 11.21 6.50 -7.91
N MET A 199 11.19 6.91 -6.65
CA MET A 199 12.24 6.58 -5.68
C MET A 199 12.23 5.11 -5.29
N ILE A 200 11.12 4.37 -5.47
CA ILE A 200 10.99 2.95 -5.12
C ILE A 200 12.06 2.10 -5.81
N ASP A 201 12.28 2.32 -7.11
CA ASP A 201 13.24 1.54 -7.90
C ASP A 201 14.70 1.82 -7.52
N SER A 202 14.96 2.93 -6.84
CA SER A 202 16.28 3.30 -6.33
C SER A 202 16.57 2.86 -4.89
N GLN A 203 15.59 2.25 -4.21
CA GLN A 203 15.74 1.89 -2.81
C GLN A 203 16.74 0.75 -2.61
N GLU A 204 17.63 0.93 -1.64
CA GLU A 204 18.45 -0.16 -1.14
C GLU A 204 17.64 -1.00 -0.14
N ILE A 205 17.37 -2.25 -0.49
CA ILE A 205 16.62 -3.17 0.38
C ILE A 205 17.61 -3.85 1.35
N SER A 206 17.64 -3.36 2.58
CA SER A 206 18.43 -3.94 3.67
C SER A 206 18.02 -5.40 3.96
N PRO A 207 18.90 -6.22 4.56
CA PRO A 207 18.55 -7.60 4.92
C PRO A 207 17.32 -7.71 5.83
N GLN A 208 17.15 -6.77 6.76
CA GLN A 208 16.02 -6.74 7.69
C GLN A 208 14.71 -6.42 6.96
N ILE A 209 14.74 -5.47 6.01
CA ILE A 209 13.59 -5.16 5.16
C ILE A 209 13.27 -6.33 4.23
N ARG A 210 14.27 -7.04 3.71
CA ARG A 210 14.03 -8.23 2.89
C ARG A 210 13.27 -9.32 3.65
N GLU A 211 13.54 -9.46 4.95
CA GLU A 211 12.89 -10.43 5.82
C GLU A 211 11.48 -10.00 6.24
N GLN A 212 11.29 -8.74 6.63
CA GLN A 212 10.05 -8.27 7.26
C GLN A 212 9.19 -7.33 6.40
N GLY A 213 9.79 -6.69 5.40
CA GLY A 213 9.19 -5.61 4.61
C GLY A 213 7.86 -5.98 3.98
N VAL A 214 7.71 -7.21 3.48
CA VAL A 214 6.44 -7.68 2.91
C VAL A 214 5.34 -7.79 3.97
N ALA A 215 5.66 -8.32 5.16
CA ALA A 215 4.71 -8.37 6.26
C ALA A 215 4.30 -6.96 6.71
N ILE A 216 5.26 -6.03 6.72
CA ILE A 216 5.03 -4.62 7.02
C ILE A 216 4.08 -3.98 5.99
N VAL A 217 4.32 -4.18 4.67
CA VAL A 217 3.46 -3.63 3.60
C VAL A 217 2.02 -4.14 3.72
N ARG A 218 1.82 -5.45 3.93
CA ARG A 218 0.47 -6.04 4.08
C ARG A 218 -0.27 -5.47 5.29
N CYS A 219 0.46 -5.33 6.40
CA CYS A 219 -0.05 -4.73 7.62
C CYS A 219 -0.44 -3.27 7.41
N ALA A 220 0.45 -2.47 6.82
CA ALA A 220 0.22 -1.07 6.50
C ALA A 220 -0.97 -0.90 5.56
N ALA A 221 -1.08 -1.70 4.50
CA ALA A 221 -2.19 -1.65 3.56
C ALA A 221 -3.54 -1.91 4.23
N THR A 222 -3.59 -2.91 5.11
CA THR A 222 -4.81 -3.20 5.90
C THR A 222 -5.17 -2.04 6.81
N ALA A 223 -4.18 -1.42 7.47
CA ALA A 223 -4.40 -0.30 8.37
C ALA A 223 -4.89 0.96 7.63
N VAL A 224 -4.30 1.26 6.47
CA VAL A 224 -4.74 2.38 5.61
C VAL A 224 -6.19 2.16 5.16
N LEU A 225 -6.54 0.97 4.66
CA LEU A 225 -7.92 0.68 4.28
C LEU A 225 -8.91 0.86 5.44
N ASN A 226 -8.57 0.38 6.63
CA ASN A 226 -9.43 0.53 7.80
C ASN A 226 -9.58 2.00 8.20
N HIS A 227 -8.50 2.78 8.15
CA HIS A 227 -8.52 4.20 8.44
C HIS A 227 -9.52 4.97 7.56
N HIS A 228 -9.51 4.69 6.25
CA HIS A 228 -10.42 5.35 5.31
C HIS A 228 -11.85 4.84 5.39
N ARG A 229 -12.07 3.58 5.76
CA ARG A 229 -13.41 3.03 6.01
C ARG A 229 -14.07 3.65 7.25
N GLU A 230 -13.30 3.93 8.30
CA GLU A 230 -13.79 4.57 9.53
C GLU A 230 -14.03 6.07 9.36
N ALA A 231 -13.36 6.70 8.39
CA ALA A 231 -13.50 8.13 8.09
C ALA A 231 -14.72 8.46 7.20
N MET A 232 -15.33 7.47 6.53
CA MET A 232 -16.56 7.65 5.76
C MET A 232 -17.80 7.52 6.66
N PRO A 233 -18.61 8.59 6.82
CA PRO A 233 -19.79 8.60 7.69
C PRO A 233 -20.99 7.81 7.15
#